data_AF-A0A7W2KJ15-F1
#
_entry.id   AF-A0A7W2KJ15-F1
#
_cell.length_a   1.000
_cell.length_b   1.000
_cell.length_c   1.000
_cell.angle_alpha   90.00
_cell.angle_beta   90.00
_cell.angle_gamma   90.00
#
_symmetry.space_group_name_H-M   'P 1'
#
loop_
_entity.id
_entity.type
_entity.pdbx_description
1 polymer ?
#
loop_
_entity_poly.entity_id
_entity_poly.type
_entity_poly.pdbx_seq_one_letter_code
_entity_poly.pdbx_strand_id
1 'polypeptide(L)'
;MDRVSAFTDLCTPEGLYRYGSQAGGVAPTPVTAEWLNLVQEELCNFVTFFLPALRADDNTQLRQAAQKLVKDFAITATTLAGYGILDAYTKNQTDYLLSGKANNAITLGGYGIGDAYTKDQVNQFLAMKAAVASTLEGYGIGDAYTKSQIDAYLAAKQDRNTASFGTSASWVRDGSTGAMEQFGVFGMNSGPNEQTITFPVAFPTACRSVVLTNMEDAAAENNIIRIRRWDKSSVTIINSGGNTYTDYTWIAKGN
;
A
#
# COMPACT_ATOMS: atom_id res chain seq x y z
N MET A 1 -25.84 -15.63 -78.58
CA MET A 1 -27.19 -15.34 -79.13
C MET A 1 -27.30 -13.96 -79.76
N ASP A 2 -27.63 -13.89 -81.05
CA ASP A 2 -27.97 -12.65 -81.77
C ASP A 2 -29.45 -12.26 -81.59
N ARG A 3 -29.77 -10.98 -81.84
CA ARG A 3 -31.15 -10.47 -81.84
C ARG A 3 -31.91 -10.92 -83.09
N VAL A 4 -33.24 -10.88 -83.03
CA VAL A 4 -34.12 -11.26 -84.17
C VAL A 4 -33.85 -10.42 -85.43
N SER A 5 -33.35 -9.19 -85.29
CA SER A 5 -32.96 -8.33 -86.41
C SER A 5 -31.83 -8.86 -87.28
N ALA A 6 -31.02 -9.80 -86.79
CA ALA A 6 -30.00 -10.46 -87.61
C ALA A 6 -30.63 -11.41 -88.65
N PHE A 7 -31.90 -11.79 -88.47
CA PHE A 7 -32.60 -12.78 -89.29
C PHE A 7 -33.76 -12.17 -90.09
N THR A 8 -34.18 -10.94 -89.76
CA THR A 8 -35.25 -10.23 -90.48
C THR A 8 -35.19 -8.73 -90.28
N ASP A 9 -35.40 -7.98 -91.37
CA ASP A 9 -35.56 -6.52 -91.35
C ASP A 9 -36.95 -6.09 -90.82
N LEU A 10 -37.86 -7.06 -90.59
CA LEU A 10 -39.19 -6.81 -90.06
C LEU A 10 -39.20 -6.74 -88.52
N CYS A 11 -38.29 -5.98 -87.93
CA CYS A 11 -38.14 -5.80 -86.48
C CYS A 11 -38.36 -4.34 -86.07
N THR A 12 -38.32 -4.05 -84.77
CA THR A 12 -38.24 -2.67 -84.27
C THR A 12 -36.87 -2.05 -84.60
N PRO A 13 -36.70 -0.72 -84.56
CA PRO A 13 -35.38 -0.09 -84.74
C PRO A 13 -34.31 -0.61 -83.75
N GLU A 14 -34.71 -1.09 -82.57
CA GLU A 14 -33.83 -1.71 -81.57
C GLU A 14 -33.53 -3.20 -81.85
N GLY A 15 -34.09 -3.73 -82.94
CA GLY A 15 -33.91 -5.10 -83.37
C GLY A 15 -34.68 -6.16 -82.58
N LEU A 16 -35.85 -5.77 -82.03
CA LEU A 16 -36.74 -6.65 -81.27
C LEU A 16 -37.98 -7.06 -82.08
N TYR A 17 -38.76 -7.99 -81.54
CA TYR A 17 -40.06 -8.36 -82.10
C TYR A 17 -41.01 -7.16 -82.15
N ARG A 18 -41.65 -6.95 -83.29
CA ARG A 18 -42.71 -5.96 -83.50
C ARG A 18 -44.04 -6.65 -83.80
N TYR A 19 -45.13 -6.05 -83.31
CA TYR A 19 -46.48 -6.43 -83.70
C TYR A 19 -46.79 -6.01 -85.13
N GLY A 20 -47.64 -6.78 -85.79
CA GLY A 20 -48.22 -6.39 -87.08
C GLY A 20 -49.45 -5.51 -86.88
N SER A 21 -49.73 -4.63 -87.84
CA SER A 21 -50.95 -3.81 -87.87
C SER A 21 -51.59 -3.85 -89.25
N GLN A 22 -52.84 -4.31 -89.32
CA GLN A 22 -53.62 -4.30 -90.57
C GLN A 22 -53.93 -2.87 -91.03
N ALA A 23 -54.16 -1.94 -90.11
CA ALA A 23 -54.48 -0.55 -90.43
C ALA A 23 -53.28 0.24 -90.98
N GLY A 24 -52.06 -0.13 -90.58
CA GLY A 24 -50.82 0.53 -91.01
C GLY A 24 -50.06 -0.20 -92.12
N GLY A 25 -50.54 -1.36 -92.60
CA GLY A 25 -49.83 -2.18 -93.58
C GLY A 25 -48.47 -2.72 -93.10
N VAL A 26 -48.21 -2.73 -91.78
CA VAL A 26 -46.93 -3.17 -91.21
C VAL A 26 -47.02 -4.66 -90.86
N ALA A 27 -46.18 -5.48 -91.50
CA ALA A 27 -46.08 -6.89 -91.19
C ALA A 27 -45.44 -7.12 -89.79
N PRO A 28 -45.95 -8.10 -89.00
CA PRO A 28 -45.31 -8.52 -87.74
C PRO A 28 -43.92 -9.10 -88.00
N THR A 29 -43.08 -9.14 -86.97
CA THR A 29 -41.80 -9.87 -87.06
C THR A 29 -42.08 -11.36 -87.25
N PRO A 30 -41.60 -11.99 -88.34
CA PRO A 30 -41.75 -13.41 -88.53
C PRO A 30 -40.88 -14.17 -87.53
N VAL A 31 -41.39 -15.29 -87.01
CA VAL A 31 -40.56 -16.24 -86.28
C VAL A 31 -39.90 -17.15 -87.31
N THR A 32 -38.58 -16.98 -87.49
CA THR A 32 -37.81 -17.76 -88.45
C THR A 32 -37.28 -19.05 -87.83
N ALA A 33 -37.10 -20.07 -88.66
CA ALA A 33 -36.56 -21.36 -88.20
C ALA A 33 -35.12 -21.20 -87.70
N GLU A 34 -34.35 -20.33 -88.33
CA GLU A 34 -32.97 -19.99 -87.98
C GLU A 34 -32.88 -19.45 -86.55
N TRP A 35 -33.79 -18.54 -86.16
CA TRP A 35 -33.82 -18.00 -84.81
C TRP A 35 -34.27 -19.05 -83.78
N LEU A 36 -35.26 -19.88 -84.11
CA LEU A 36 -35.69 -20.98 -83.23
C LEU A 36 -34.58 -22.01 -83.00
N ASN A 37 -33.83 -22.36 -84.05
CA ASN A 37 -32.69 -23.25 -83.94
C ASN A 37 -31.57 -22.64 -83.10
N LEU A 38 -31.29 -21.33 -83.26
CA LEU A 38 -30.31 -20.63 -82.40
C LEU A 38 -30.70 -20.71 -80.92
N VAL A 39 -31.96 -20.43 -80.58
CA VAL A 39 -32.45 -20.52 -79.20
C VAL A 39 -32.37 -21.96 -78.68
N GLN A 40 -32.74 -22.94 -79.51
CA GLN A 40 -32.65 -24.36 -79.16
C GLN A 40 -31.21 -24.76 -78.83
N GLU A 41 -30.25 -24.43 -79.70
CA GLU A 41 -28.84 -24.77 -79.49
C GLU A 41 -28.28 -24.14 -78.21
N GLU A 42 -28.63 -22.89 -77.91
CA GLU A 42 -28.21 -22.23 -76.66
C GLU A 42 -28.78 -22.93 -75.41
N LEU A 43 -30.06 -23.32 -75.45
CA LEU A 43 -30.66 -24.10 -74.36
C LEU A 43 -30.05 -25.51 -74.24
N CYS A 44 -29.77 -26.16 -75.37
CA CYS A 44 -29.10 -27.46 -75.42
C CYS A 44 -27.68 -27.40 -74.86
N ASN A 45 -26.92 -26.35 -75.19
CA ASN A 45 -25.58 -26.11 -74.66
C ASN A 45 -25.61 -25.86 -73.15
N PHE A 46 -26.57 -25.08 -72.66
CA PHE A 46 -26.74 -24.89 -71.22
C PHE A 46 -27.04 -26.22 -70.50
N VAL A 47 -27.95 -27.04 -71.05
CA VAL A 47 -28.28 -28.34 -70.45
C VAL A 47 -27.08 -29.28 -70.43
N THR A 48 -26.35 -29.40 -71.54
CA THR A 48 -25.19 -30.31 -71.66
C THR A 48 -23.97 -29.85 -70.86
N PHE A 49 -23.88 -28.58 -70.49
CA PHE A 49 -22.87 -28.10 -69.57
C PHE A 49 -23.05 -28.69 -68.15
N PHE A 50 -24.30 -28.84 -67.69
CA PHE A 50 -24.60 -29.32 -66.33
C PHE A 50 -25.02 -30.80 -66.26
N LEU A 51 -25.54 -31.37 -67.36
CA LEU A 51 -26.01 -32.75 -67.47
C LEU A 51 -25.22 -33.54 -68.52
N PRO A 52 -25.07 -34.88 -68.39
CA PRO A 52 -24.20 -35.66 -69.29
C PRO A 52 -24.58 -35.67 -70.78
N ALA A 53 -25.88 -35.54 -71.10
CA ALA A 53 -26.39 -35.60 -72.47
C ALA A 53 -27.83 -35.06 -72.55
N LEU A 54 -28.26 -34.72 -73.77
CA LEU A 54 -29.67 -34.41 -74.07
C LEU A 54 -30.51 -35.69 -74.12
N ARG A 55 -31.73 -35.60 -73.60
CA ARG A 55 -32.68 -36.71 -73.48
C ARG A 55 -34.03 -36.34 -74.09
N ALA A 56 -34.37 -36.96 -75.22
CA ALA A 56 -35.63 -36.69 -75.91
C ALA A 56 -36.88 -37.06 -75.08
N ASP A 57 -36.73 -37.94 -74.09
CA ASP A 57 -37.78 -38.42 -73.18
C ASP A 57 -37.96 -37.54 -71.93
N ASP A 58 -37.12 -36.52 -71.71
CA ASP A 58 -37.15 -35.68 -70.51
C ASP A 58 -37.38 -34.21 -70.83
N ASN A 59 -38.60 -33.71 -70.56
CA ASN A 59 -38.94 -32.30 -70.73
C ASN A 59 -38.55 -31.41 -69.53
N THR A 60 -37.84 -31.96 -68.53
CA THR A 60 -37.43 -31.25 -67.32
C THR A 60 -35.94 -30.93 -67.27
N GLN A 61 -35.18 -31.23 -68.32
CA GLN A 61 -33.73 -31.07 -68.38
C GLN A 61 -33.26 -29.64 -68.07
N LEU A 62 -33.93 -28.60 -68.59
CA LEU A 62 -33.56 -27.21 -68.31
C LEU A 62 -33.64 -26.88 -66.81
N ARG A 63 -34.67 -27.41 -66.12
CA ARG A 63 -34.84 -27.26 -64.67
C ARG A 63 -33.74 -28.00 -63.91
N GLN A 64 -33.41 -29.23 -64.30
CA GLN A 64 -32.36 -30.02 -63.66
C GLN A 64 -30.98 -29.35 -63.82
N ALA A 65 -30.67 -28.82 -65.00
CA ALA A 65 -29.46 -28.06 -65.26
C ALA A 65 -29.39 -26.79 -64.40
N ALA A 66 -30.48 -26.04 -64.30
CA ALA A 66 -30.56 -24.87 -63.42
C ALA A 66 -30.41 -25.22 -61.93
N GLN A 67 -31.00 -26.34 -61.47
CA GLN A 67 -30.81 -26.82 -60.11
C GLN A 67 -29.35 -27.18 -59.82
N LYS A 68 -28.64 -27.74 -60.80
CA LYS A 68 -27.23 -28.08 -60.68
C LYS A 68 -26.32 -26.86 -60.68
N LEU A 69 -26.58 -25.88 -61.56
CA LEU A 69 -25.94 -24.56 -61.51
C LEU A 69 -26.00 -23.97 -60.10
N VAL A 70 -27.19 -23.93 -59.48
CA VAL A 70 -27.37 -23.37 -58.12
C VAL A 70 -26.66 -24.20 -57.05
N LYS A 71 -26.68 -25.53 -57.17
CA LYS A 71 -25.99 -26.43 -56.25
C LYS A 71 -24.47 -26.23 -56.29
N ASP A 72 -23.93 -26.05 -57.49
CA ASP A 72 -22.50 -25.86 -57.71
C ASP A 72 -22.03 -24.47 -57.27
N PHE A 73 -22.92 -23.45 -57.26
CA PHE A 73 -22.53 -22.07 -56.97
C PHE A 73 -22.51 -21.66 -55.49
N ALA A 74 -23.26 -22.27 -54.55
CA ALA A 74 -23.25 -21.71 -53.18
C ALA A 74 -23.80 -22.54 -51.99
N ILE A 75 -24.65 -23.56 -52.11
CA ILE A 75 -25.57 -23.85 -50.97
C ILE A 75 -25.12 -24.98 -50.02
N THR A 76 -24.08 -25.76 -50.34
CA THR A 76 -23.67 -26.91 -49.49
C THR A 76 -22.30 -26.82 -48.83
N ALA A 77 -21.56 -25.72 -49.02
CA ALA A 77 -20.28 -25.55 -48.35
C ALA A 77 -20.48 -25.13 -46.88
N THR A 78 -19.89 -25.88 -45.95
CA THR A 78 -19.84 -25.52 -44.51
C THR A 78 -18.47 -25.00 -44.10
N THR A 79 -17.54 -24.86 -45.05
CA THR A 79 -16.17 -24.41 -44.82
C THR A 79 -15.86 -23.20 -45.69
N LEU A 80 -14.98 -22.32 -45.21
CA LEU A 80 -14.51 -21.14 -45.94
C LEU A 80 -13.91 -21.51 -47.30
N ALA A 81 -13.12 -22.60 -47.35
CA ALA A 81 -12.56 -23.15 -48.59
C ALA A 81 -13.65 -23.58 -49.59
N GLY A 82 -14.78 -24.12 -49.11
CA GLY A 82 -15.91 -24.48 -49.97
C GLY A 82 -16.64 -23.28 -50.57
N TYR A 83 -16.51 -22.09 -50.00
CA TYR A 83 -16.97 -20.82 -50.59
C TYR A 83 -15.89 -20.15 -51.47
N GLY A 84 -14.74 -20.80 -51.69
CA GLY A 84 -13.62 -20.21 -52.42
C GLY A 84 -12.86 -19.13 -51.63
N ILE A 85 -13.08 -19.03 -50.31
CA ILE A 85 -12.37 -18.09 -49.43
C ILE A 85 -11.08 -18.77 -48.98
N LEU A 86 -9.97 -18.43 -49.64
CA LEU A 86 -8.65 -19.03 -49.41
C LEU A 86 -7.75 -18.19 -48.50
N ASP A 87 -8.03 -16.90 -48.34
CA ASP A 87 -7.23 -15.95 -47.56
C ASP A 87 -7.79 -15.73 -46.13
N ALA A 88 -8.42 -16.76 -45.57
CA ALA A 88 -8.96 -16.73 -44.21
C ALA A 88 -8.31 -17.81 -43.35
N TYR A 89 -8.03 -17.47 -42.09
CA TYR A 89 -7.51 -18.44 -41.13
C TYR A 89 -8.52 -19.53 -40.83
N THR A 90 -8.05 -20.78 -40.83
CA THR A 90 -8.82 -21.92 -40.34
C THR A 90 -8.94 -21.88 -38.83
N LYS A 91 -9.99 -22.52 -38.29
CA LYS A 91 -10.16 -22.70 -36.84
C LYS A 91 -8.90 -23.25 -36.16
N ASN A 92 -8.25 -24.25 -36.77
CA ASN A 92 -7.04 -24.86 -36.22
C ASN A 92 -5.84 -23.91 -36.20
N GLN A 93 -5.66 -23.08 -37.24
CA GLN A 93 -4.62 -22.06 -37.26
C GLN A 93 -4.89 -21.01 -36.17
N THR A 94 -6.14 -20.57 -36.02
CA THR A 94 -6.52 -19.62 -34.97
C THR A 94 -6.30 -20.20 -33.57
N ASP A 95 -6.72 -21.44 -33.31
CA ASP A 95 -6.52 -22.11 -32.02
C ASP A 95 -5.03 -22.27 -31.71
N TYR A 96 -4.20 -22.59 -32.71
CA TYR A 96 -2.75 -22.68 -32.55
C TYR A 96 -2.13 -21.32 -32.18
N LEU A 97 -2.43 -20.27 -32.97
CA LEU A 97 -1.94 -18.91 -32.72
C LEU A 97 -2.40 -18.37 -31.37
N LEU A 98 -3.65 -18.66 -30.98
CA LEU A 98 -4.21 -18.26 -29.69
C LEU A 98 -3.56 -19.04 -28.55
N SER A 99 -3.31 -20.35 -28.71
CA SER A 99 -2.62 -21.14 -27.68
C SER A 99 -1.20 -20.61 -27.39
N GLY A 100 -0.49 -20.13 -28.41
CA GLY A 100 0.81 -19.47 -28.25
C GLY A 100 0.74 -18.12 -27.53
N LYS A 101 -0.42 -17.45 -27.52
CA LYS A 101 -0.65 -16.21 -26.78
C LYS A 101 -1.24 -16.42 -25.39
N ALA A 102 -2.05 -17.46 -25.20
CA ALA A 102 -2.87 -17.67 -24.01
C ALA A 102 -2.30 -18.69 -23.03
N ASN A 103 -1.51 -19.66 -23.49
CA ASN A 103 -1.09 -20.76 -22.64
C ASN A 103 0.43 -20.73 -22.41
N ASN A 104 0.79 -20.78 -21.12
CA ASN A 104 2.03 -21.32 -20.52
C ASN A 104 2.98 -20.33 -19.85
N ALA A 105 2.70 -19.03 -19.84
CA ALA A 105 3.47 -18.10 -19.01
C ALA A 105 2.89 -18.04 -17.59
N ILE A 106 3.69 -18.41 -16.58
CA ILE A 106 3.38 -18.14 -15.16
C ILE A 106 4.15 -16.92 -14.63
N THR A 107 4.87 -16.23 -15.50
CA THR A 107 5.66 -15.04 -15.17
C THR A 107 5.21 -13.86 -16.02
N LEU A 108 5.37 -12.65 -15.50
CA LEU A 108 5.04 -11.40 -16.21
C LEU A 108 5.84 -11.29 -17.52
N GLY A 109 7.12 -11.66 -17.50
CA GLY A 109 7.96 -11.70 -18.70
C GLY A 109 7.48 -12.68 -19.77
N GLY A 110 6.88 -13.81 -19.37
CA GLY A 110 6.28 -14.75 -20.32
C GLY A 110 5.04 -14.20 -21.03
N TYR A 111 4.36 -13.20 -20.45
CA TYR A 111 3.29 -12.44 -21.11
C TYR A 111 3.81 -11.22 -21.90
N GLY A 112 5.12 -11.00 -21.95
CA GLY A 112 5.72 -9.82 -22.60
C GLY A 112 5.59 -8.52 -21.78
N ILE A 113 5.30 -8.61 -20.48
CA ILE A 113 5.25 -7.46 -19.58
C ILE A 113 6.68 -7.16 -19.10
N GLY A 114 7.32 -6.17 -19.73
CA GLY A 114 8.72 -5.80 -19.48
C GLY A 114 8.93 -4.66 -18.47
N ASP A 115 7.87 -3.94 -18.13
CA ASP A 115 7.89 -2.77 -17.24
C ASP A 115 7.54 -3.12 -15.78
N ALA A 116 7.14 -4.37 -15.51
CA ALA A 116 6.86 -4.83 -14.17
C ALA A 116 8.12 -5.26 -13.41
N TYR A 117 8.19 -4.93 -12.13
CA TYR A 117 9.26 -5.40 -11.26
C TYR A 117 9.18 -6.91 -11.02
N THR A 118 10.31 -7.60 -11.10
CA THR A 118 10.43 -9.01 -10.73
C THR A 118 10.43 -9.18 -9.21
N LYS A 119 10.05 -10.38 -8.75
CA LYS A 119 10.14 -10.75 -7.34
C LYS A 119 11.55 -10.51 -6.77
N ASP A 120 12.58 -10.77 -7.56
CA ASP A 120 13.98 -10.58 -7.16
C ASP A 120 14.36 -9.11 -7.04
N GLN A 121 13.90 -8.26 -7.97
CA GLN A 121 14.10 -6.81 -7.89
C GLN A 121 13.41 -6.22 -6.65
N VAL A 122 12.16 -6.63 -6.37
CA VAL A 122 11.43 -6.23 -5.17
C VAL A 122 12.15 -6.67 -3.91
N ASN A 123 12.62 -7.93 -3.87
CA ASN A 123 13.39 -8.44 -2.74
C ASN A 123 14.69 -7.68 -2.54
N GLN A 124 15.40 -7.31 -3.61
CA GLN A 124 16.60 -6.47 -3.52
C GLN A 124 16.27 -5.08 -2.97
N PHE A 125 15.24 -4.40 -3.47
CA PHE A 125 14.85 -3.10 -2.94
C PHE A 125 14.44 -3.15 -1.47
N LEU A 126 13.73 -4.21 -1.07
CA LEU A 126 13.35 -4.41 0.32
C LEU A 126 14.56 -4.72 1.20
N ALA A 127 15.49 -5.55 0.73
CA ALA A 127 16.73 -5.84 1.42
C ALA A 127 17.58 -4.57 1.57
N MET A 128 17.66 -3.71 0.54
CA MET A 128 18.34 -2.42 0.63
C MET A 128 17.65 -1.47 1.61
N LYS A 129 16.31 -1.48 1.69
CA LYS A 129 15.59 -0.72 2.72
C LYS A 129 15.83 -1.24 4.13
N ALA A 130 15.92 -2.56 4.30
CA ALA A 130 16.06 -3.20 5.61
C ALA A 130 17.51 -3.31 6.11
N ALA A 131 18.50 -3.36 5.21
CA ALA A 131 19.89 -3.67 5.55
C ALA A 131 20.82 -2.46 5.69
N VAL A 132 20.37 -1.25 5.32
CA VAL A 132 21.30 -0.11 5.14
C VAL A 132 21.56 0.68 6.42
N ALA A 133 20.74 0.53 7.46
CA ALA A 133 20.87 1.33 8.67
C ALA A 133 21.07 0.49 9.94
N SER A 134 22.17 0.77 10.64
CA SER A 134 22.40 0.32 12.02
C SER A 134 22.04 1.39 13.05
N THR A 135 21.59 2.56 12.59
CA THR A 135 21.22 3.72 13.41
C THR A 135 19.77 4.13 13.14
N LEU A 136 19.13 4.73 14.14
CA LEU A 136 17.78 5.30 14.01
C LEU A 136 17.70 6.33 12.88
N GLU A 137 18.73 7.16 12.73
CA GLU A 137 18.86 8.16 11.65
C GLU A 137 18.88 7.51 10.27
N GLY A 138 19.59 6.39 10.10
CA GLY A 138 19.61 5.66 8.83
C GLY A 138 18.24 5.07 8.44
N TYR A 139 17.35 4.86 9.41
CA TYR A 139 15.95 4.50 9.17
C TYR A 139 15.03 5.71 8.98
N GLY A 140 15.55 6.94 9.07
CA GLY A 140 14.77 8.17 9.00
C GLY A 140 13.97 8.49 10.28
N ILE A 141 14.35 7.89 11.42
CA ILE A 141 13.71 8.14 12.71
C ILE A 141 14.40 9.34 13.37
N GLY A 142 13.77 10.52 13.29
CA GLY A 142 14.33 11.79 13.77
C GLY A 142 13.87 12.23 15.16
N ASP A 143 12.84 11.60 15.71
CA ASP A 143 12.25 11.93 17.01
C ASP A 143 12.81 11.11 18.18
N ALA A 144 13.66 10.12 17.89
CA ALA A 144 14.31 9.30 18.89
C ALA A 144 15.60 9.95 19.43
N TYR A 145 15.80 9.87 20.74
CA TYR A 145 17.05 10.30 21.37
C TYR A 145 18.22 9.38 20.97
N THR A 146 19.36 9.99 20.67
CA THR A 146 20.61 9.27 20.45
C THR A 146 21.17 8.74 21.76
N LYS A 147 22.01 7.69 21.67
CA LYS A 147 22.73 7.16 22.83
C LYS A 147 23.52 8.24 23.57
N SER A 148 24.20 9.12 22.83
CA SER A 148 24.98 10.22 23.43
C SER A 148 24.10 11.21 24.20
N GLN A 149 22.91 11.56 23.69
CA GLN A 149 21.97 12.42 24.40
C GLN A 149 21.46 11.75 25.69
N ILE A 150 21.12 10.46 25.64
CA ILE A 150 20.68 9.72 26.83
C ILE A 150 21.80 9.64 27.87
N ASP A 151 23.02 9.31 27.43
CA ASP A 151 24.18 9.21 28.33
C ASP A 151 24.48 10.58 28.98
N ALA A 152 24.35 11.69 28.23
CA ALA A 152 24.48 13.04 28.76
C ALA A 152 23.38 13.40 29.77
N TYR A 153 22.11 13.08 29.48
CA TYR A 153 21.01 13.32 30.42
C TYR A 153 21.12 12.48 31.68
N LEU A 154 21.61 11.24 31.57
CA LEU A 154 21.81 10.38 32.73
C LEU A 154 22.97 10.87 33.59
N ALA A 155 24.07 11.32 32.98
CA ALA A 155 25.20 11.90 33.70
C ALA A 155 24.83 13.22 34.40
N ALA A 156 23.91 14.00 33.83
CA ALA A 156 23.40 15.23 34.45
C ALA A 156 22.34 14.97 35.54
N LYS A 157 21.86 13.74 35.69
CA LYS A 157 20.81 13.42 36.65
C LYS A 157 21.38 13.37 38.07
N GLN A 158 20.92 14.28 38.92
CA GLN A 158 21.27 14.29 40.34
C GLN A 158 20.54 13.19 41.12
N ASP A 159 21.21 12.61 42.12
CA ASP A 159 20.59 11.68 43.07
C ASP A 159 19.48 12.36 43.88
N ARG A 160 18.43 11.61 44.20
CA ARG A 160 17.31 12.13 44.99
C ARG A 160 17.73 12.40 46.42
N ASN A 161 17.37 13.56 46.94
CA ASN A 161 17.49 13.87 48.34
C ASN A 161 16.59 12.96 49.17
N THR A 162 17.02 12.64 50.39
CA THR A 162 16.28 11.81 51.34
C THR A 162 16.06 12.59 52.63
N ALA A 163 14.97 12.31 53.34
CA ALA A 163 14.63 13.04 54.56
C ALA A 163 13.73 12.19 55.48
N SER A 164 13.70 12.55 56.75
CA SER A 164 12.72 12.06 57.72
C SER A 164 12.23 13.23 58.57
N PHE A 165 10.92 13.47 58.57
CA PHE A 165 10.27 14.51 59.36
C PHE A 165 9.58 13.86 60.56
N GLY A 166 10.29 13.84 61.69
CA GLY A 166 9.79 13.33 62.96
C GLY A 166 9.19 14.44 63.83
N THR A 167 8.45 14.05 64.87
CA THR A 167 7.74 14.99 65.77
C THR A 167 8.67 15.84 66.62
N SER A 168 9.82 15.31 67.05
CA SER A 168 10.76 16.00 67.97
C SER A 168 12.08 16.37 67.31
N ALA A 169 12.46 15.65 66.24
CA ALA A 169 13.64 15.94 65.45
C ALA A 169 13.47 15.34 64.04
N SER A 170 14.15 15.95 63.07
CA SER A 170 14.07 15.67 61.65
C SER A 170 15.44 15.75 61.01
N TRP A 171 15.58 15.18 59.82
CA TRP A 171 16.80 15.30 59.02
C TRP A 171 16.50 15.34 57.53
N VAL A 172 17.38 16.01 56.79
CA VAL A 172 17.43 16.05 55.33
C VAL A 172 18.85 15.75 54.89
N ARG A 173 19.01 14.96 53.84
CA ARG A 173 20.28 14.62 53.19
C ARG A 173 20.21 14.90 51.71
N ASP A 174 21.16 15.66 51.21
CA ASP A 174 21.41 15.82 49.79
C ASP A 174 21.99 14.52 49.23
N GLY A 175 21.31 13.94 48.24
CA GLY A 175 21.73 12.70 47.60
C GLY A 175 23.04 12.85 46.85
N SER A 176 23.34 14.05 46.36
CA SER A 176 24.49 14.32 45.48
C SER A 176 25.79 14.62 46.22
N THR A 177 25.73 15.45 47.26
CA THR A 177 26.92 15.85 48.03
C THR A 177 27.08 15.05 49.33
N GLY A 178 26.03 14.36 49.77
CA GLY A 178 25.98 13.74 51.08
C GLY A 178 25.84 14.73 52.23
N ALA A 179 25.69 16.03 51.96
CA ALA A 179 25.43 17.03 52.98
C ALA A 179 24.14 16.72 53.74
N MET A 180 24.18 16.85 55.05
CA MET A 180 23.08 16.55 55.95
C MET A 180 22.78 17.77 56.82
N GLU A 181 21.49 18.02 56.99
CA GLU A 181 20.95 18.97 57.94
C GLU A 181 20.00 18.21 58.87
N GLN A 182 20.21 18.35 60.17
CA GLN A 182 19.37 17.77 61.19
C GLN A 182 18.88 18.88 62.09
N PHE A 183 17.64 18.80 62.53
CA PHE A 183 17.05 19.86 63.34
C PHE A 183 15.97 19.29 64.25
N GLY A 184 15.70 19.98 65.34
CA GLY A 184 14.69 19.55 66.28
C GLY A 184 14.52 20.53 67.42
N VAL A 185 13.77 20.08 68.41
CA VAL A 185 13.51 20.83 69.64
C VAL A 185 14.01 20.03 70.84
N PHE A 186 14.36 20.72 71.91
CA PHE A 186 14.63 20.08 73.20
C PHE A 186 14.36 21.04 74.35
N GLY A 187 14.04 20.47 75.52
CA GLY A 187 13.91 21.20 76.77
C GLY A 187 15.20 21.21 77.58
N MET A 188 15.67 22.41 77.91
CA MET A 188 16.77 22.62 78.84
C MET A 188 16.23 22.65 80.29
N ASN A 189 16.77 21.78 81.13
CA ASN A 189 16.46 21.71 82.55
C ASN A 189 16.92 22.97 83.29
N SER A 190 16.22 23.32 84.37
CA SER A 190 16.57 24.45 85.22
C SER A 190 17.82 24.19 86.07
N GLY A 191 18.53 25.27 86.43
CA GLY A 191 19.73 25.23 87.27
C GLY A 191 20.98 24.71 86.54
N PRO A 192 22.18 24.77 87.17
CA PRO A 192 23.43 24.37 86.52
C PRO A 192 23.42 22.89 86.14
N ASN A 193 23.51 22.59 84.84
CA ASN A 193 23.47 21.23 84.34
C ASN A 193 24.12 21.09 82.95
N GLU A 194 24.29 19.83 82.53
CA GLU A 194 24.79 19.47 81.21
C GLU A 194 23.83 18.47 80.56
N GLN A 195 23.33 18.78 79.37
CA GLN A 195 22.42 17.93 78.60
C GLN A 195 23.01 17.59 77.24
N THR A 196 22.89 16.32 76.87
CA THR A 196 23.32 15.82 75.56
C THR A 196 22.09 15.49 74.74
N ILE A 197 22.03 16.05 73.53
CA ILE A 197 20.99 15.79 72.55
C ILE A 197 21.57 14.86 71.50
N THR A 198 20.94 13.70 71.31
CA THR A 198 21.29 12.75 70.26
C THR A 198 20.64 13.19 68.94
N PHE A 199 21.43 13.27 67.88
CA PHE A 199 20.91 13.51 66.54
C PHE A 199 20.07 12.31 66.06
N PRO A 200 18.99 12.53 65.27
CA PRO A 200 18.17 11.46 64.69
C PRO A 200 18.96 10.37 63.96
N VAL A 201 20.03 10.79 63.27
CA VAL A 201 20.97 9.90 62.59
C VAL A 201 22.38 10.42 62.81
N ALA A 202 23.37 9.53 62.96
CA ALA A 202 24.75 9.97 63.05
C ALA A 202 25.21 10.57 61.70
N PHE A 203 25.89 11.71 61.73
CA PHE A 203 26.62 12.22 60.56
C PHE A 203 27.67 11.17 60.16
N PRO A 204 27.66 10.65 58.91
CA PRO A 204 28.58 9.60 58.49
C PRO A 204 30.05 9.95 58.70
N THR A 205 30.42 11.20 58.46
CA THR A 205 31.79 11.72 58.55
C THR A 205 31.96 12.61 59.78
N ALA A 206 31.23 13.73 59.87
CA ALA A 206 31.38 14.71 60.94
C ALA A 206 30.19 15.69 61.03
N CYS A 207 29.84 16.06 62.26
CA CYS A 207 29.10 17.29 62.52
C CYS A 207 30.04 18.50 62.38
N ARG A 208 29.64 19.50 61.58
CA ARG A 208 30.48 20.66 61.24
C ARG A 208 29.99 21.96 61.87
N SER A 209 28.69 22.08 62.13
CA SER A 209 28.12 23.24 62.80
C SER A 209 26.89 22.85 63.59
N VAL A 210 26.72 23.43 64.77
CA VAL A 210 25.46 23.37 65.52
C VAL A 210 25.07 24.78 65.92
N VAL A 211 23.80 25.12 65.70
CA VAL A 211 23.20 26.40 66.07
C VAL A 211 22.04 26.11 67.01
N LEU A 212 21.97 26.86 68.11
CA LEU A 212 20.87 26.81 69.07
C LEU A 212 20.09 28.12 68.97
N THR A 213 18.78 28.03 69.02
CA THR A 213 17.90 29.21 69.08
C THR A 213 16.99 29.07 70.29
N ASN A 214 17.00 30.09 71.15
CA ASN A 214 16.13 30.17 72.30
C ASN A 214 14.67 30.40 71.85
N MET A 215 13.70 29.74 72.49
CA MET A 215 12.26 29.95 72.27
C MET A 215 11.53 30.63 73.45
N GLU A 216 12.26 31.18 74.44
CA GLU A 216 11.66 31.94 75.56
C GLU A 216 11.06 33.27 75.09
N ASP A 217 9.92 33.62 75.70
CA ASP A 217 9.23 34.93 75.56
C ASP A 217 9.53 35.88 76.76
N ALA A 218 10.35 35.43 77.72
CA ALA A 218 10.68 36.20 78.92
C ALA A 218 12.07 36.83 78.83
N ALA A 219 12.25 38.01 79.46
CA ALA A 219 13.54 38.66 79.64
C ALA A 219 14.41 37.87 80.64
N ALA A 220 14.90 36.70 80.23
CA ALA A 220 15.84 35.91 81.00
C ALA A 220 17.24 36.56 80.94
N GLU A 221 17.37 37.71 81.58
CA GLU A 221 18.66 38.34 81.83
C GLU A 221 19.48 37.36 82.68
N ASN A 222 20.66 36.97 82.16
CA ASN A 222 21.62 36.02 82.74
C ASN A 222 21.45 34.53 82.39
N ASN A 223 20.66 34.16 81.37
CA ASN A 223 20.68 32.79 80.86
C ASN A 223 21.94 32.52 80.00
N ILE A 224 22.94 31.85 80.57
CA ILE A 224 24.18 31.47 79.86
C ILE A 224 24.11 30.00 79.44
N ILE A 225 23.46 29.75 78.30
CA ILE A 225 23.51 28.48 77.56
C ILE A 225 24.60 28.54 76.50
N ARG A 226 25.41 27.48 76.42
CA ARG A 226 26.43 27.34 75.38
C ARG A 226 26.64 25.91 74.96
N ILE A 227 27.03 25.74 73.71
CA ILE A 227 27.49 24.45 73.20
C ILE A 227 28.85 24.17 73.83
N ARG A 228 28.99 23.01 74.50
CA ARG A 228 30.25 22.57 75.08
C ARG A 228 31.12 21.86 74.04
N ARG A 229 30.49 20.90 73.35
CA ARG A 229 31.12 20.01 72.36
C ARG A 229 30.04 19.34 71.53
N TRP A 230 30.42 18.85 70.36
CA TRP A 230 29.61 17.92 69.58
C TRP A 230 30.50 16.80 69.04
N ASP A 231 29.86 15.71 68.66
CA ASP A 231 30.45 14.67 67.84
C ASP A 231 29.52 14.36 66.66
N LYS A 232 29.74 13.23 65.98
CA LYS A 232 28.91 12.83 64.84
C LYS A 232 27.48 12.44 65.22
N SER A 233 27.20 12.12 66.48
CA SER A 233 25.94 11.55 66.93
C SER A 233 25.18 12.46 67.88
N SER A 234 25.83 13.48 68.45
CA SER A 234 25.21 14.30 69.48
C SER A 234 25.86 15.67 69.63
N VAL A 235 25.11 16.57 70.28
CA VAL A 235 25.64 17.83 70.81
C VAL A 235 25.42 17.88 72.32
N THR A 236 26.44 18.31 73.04
CA THR A 236 26.36 18.53 74.48
C THR A 236 26.34 20.01 74.79
N ILE A 237 25.37 20.41 75.61
CA ILE A 237 25.06 21.79 75.92
C ILE A 237 25.23 21.97 77.43
N ILE A 238 25.91 23.04 77.82
CA ILE A 238 26.04 23.45 79.22
C ILE A 238 25.06 24.57 79.50
N ASN A 239 24.34 24.41 80.60
CA ASN A 239 23.63 25.45 81.29
C ASN A 239 24.47 25.90 82.51
N SER A 240 24.90 27.16 82.52
CA SER A 240 25.74 27.70 83.60
C SER A 240 24.93 28.15 84.84
N GLY A 241 23.61 27.95 84.82
CA GLY A 241 22.68 28.48 85.81
C GLY A 241 22.15 29.85 85.42
N GLY A 242 20.95 30.20 85.90
CA GLY A 242 20.27 31.49 85.63
C GLY A 242 18.94 31.39 84.88
N ASN A 243 18.56 30.21 84.38
CA ASN A 243 17.32 29.98 83.65
C ASN A 243 16.31 29.10 84.41
N THR A 244 15.04 29.28 84.07
CA THR A 244 13.97 28.29 84.30
C THR A 244 13.98 27.24 83.18
N TYR A 245 13.20 26.16 83.32
CA TYR A 245 13.04 25.20 82.23
C TYR A 245 12.66 25.93 80.93
N THR A 246 13.37 25.65 79.84
CA THR A 246 13.28 26.40 78.60
C THR A 246 13.37 25.49 77.39
N ASP A 247 12.49 25.69 76.41
CA ASP A 247 12.60 25.00 75.12
C ASP A 247 13.50 25.76 74.13
N TYR A 248 14.32 25.00 73.41
CA TYR A 248 15.23 25.47 72.38
C TYR A 248 14.98 24.72 71.08
N THR A 249 15.21 25.39 69.95
CA THR A 249 15.43 24.69 68.68
C THR A 249 16.91 24.55 68.41
N TRP A 250 17.27 23.53 67.67
CA TRP A 250 18.65 23.32 67.23
C TRP A 250 18.68 22.92 65.75
N ILE A 251 19.75 23.33 65.08
CA ILE A 251 20.10 22.90 63.73
C ILE A 251 21.55 22.45 63.74
N ALA A 252 21.80 21.23 63.28
CA ALA A 252 23.13 20.67 63.07
C ALA A 252 23.35 20.40 61.59
N LYS A 253 24.52 20.74 61.06
CA LYS A 253 24.92 20.44 59.67
C LYS A 253 26.22 19.66 59.63
N GLY A 254 26.31 18.75 58.69
CA GLY A 254 27.45 17.85 58.56
C GLY A 254 27.34 16.97 57.32
N ASN A 255 28.13 15.92 57.28
CA ASN A 255 28.12 14.88 56.24
C ASN A 255 28.74 13.59 56.77
#